data_AF-A0A376FIX8-F1
#
_entry.id   AF-A0A376FIX8-F1
#
_cell.length_a   1.000
_cell.length_b   1.000
_cell.length_c   1.000
_cell.angle_alpha   90.00
_cell.angle_beta   90.00
_cell.angle_gamma   90.00
#
_symmetry.space_group_name_H-M   'P 1'
#
loop_
_entity.id
_entity.type
_entity.pdbx_description
1 polymer ?
#
loop_
_entity_poly.entity_id
_entity_poly.type
_entity_poly.pdbx_seq_one_letter_code
_entity_poly.pdbx_strand_id
1 'polypeptide(L)'
;MAELFLFKPKATLAAAENLEAFISKCRDQLTVFGSDLNWEDAVWPNITVFSKLGIITRKPMQGEVQNPEFIDFAKAYFRYQQGHHPTGTKNESKALRSVEAALLQVNGNANIDGISISVLDEAAELARQHYSDGSAYHCGREIERLAKFLTENQLVSSAMQNWVNPIKRVEDKNKTGREAKKNREEKLPSDIALNALAEIFANDPIHERDIFTTSVFAMLMSAPSRITEVLALPVDCEVCETDREGIERYGWRFFSGKGYEGDIKWIPTVMVSVAKTAIARAKKLSEDARQLAKWIEKHPNKFYRHAREGANKSLI
;
A
#
# COMPACT_ATOMS: atom_id res chain seq x y z
N MET A 1 -24.19 7.00 54.40
CA MET A 1 -23.16 7.25 53.37
C MET A 1 -23.58 8.49 52.61
N ALA A 2 -22.73 9.50 52.51
CA ALA A 2 -23.07 10.69 51.72
C ALA A 2 -22.99 10.35 50.23
N GLU A 3 -24.02 10.69 49.46
CA GLU A 3 -23.96 10.64 48.01
C GLU A 3 -22.99 11.73 47.52
N LEU A 4 -21.81 11.31 47.06
CA LEU A 4 -20.82 12.20 46.48
C LEU A 4 -21.22 12.53 45.04
N PHE A 5 -21.67 13.76 44.82
CA PHE A 5 -21.88 14.29 43.47
C PHE A 5 -20.53 14.64 42.83
N LEU A 6 -20.16 13.92 41.77
CA LEU A 6 -18.99 14.25 40.96
C LEU A 6 -19.39 15.20 39.83
N PHE A 7 -19.06 16.49 39.98
CA PHE A 7 -19.31 17.50 38.94
C PHE A 7 -18.48 17.21 37.68
N LYS A 8 -19.14 17.20 36.51
CA LYS A 8 -18.48 17.10 35.19
C LYS A 8 -18.65 18.43 34.44
N PRO A 9 -17.57 19.02 33.90
CA PRO A 9 -17.67 20.23 33.09
C PRO A 9 -18.56 20.03 31.86
N LYS A 10 -19.32 21.07 31.48
CA LYS A 10 -20.19 21.05 30.29
C LYS A 10 -19.44 20.67 29.01
N ALA A 11 -18.20 21.15 28.86
CA ALA A 11 -17.36 20.82 27.70
C ALA A 11 -17.05 19.32 27.61
N THR A 12 -16.82 18.65 28.75
CA THR A 12 -16.58 17.21 28.80
C THR A 12 -17.83 16.42 28.43
N LEU A 13 -19.00 16.86 28.91
CA LEU A 13 -20.29 16.22 28.55
C LEU A 13 -20.58 16.37 27.05
N ALA A 14 -20.42 17.59 26.50
CA ALA A 14 -20.64 17.85 25.08
C ALA A 14 -19.66 17.07 24.18
N ALA A 15 -18.39 16.92 24.61
CA ALA A 15 -17.41 16.14 23.86
C ALA A 15 -17.79 14.66 23.80
N ALA A 16 -18.23 14.07 24.92
CA ALA A 16 -18.70 12.69 24.96
C ALA A 16 -19.92 12.46 24.04
N GLU A 17 -20.90 13.38 24.06
CA GLU A 17 -22.06 13.35 23.16
C GLU A 17 -21.65 13.44 21.68
N ASN A 18 -20.71 14.34 21.35
CA ASN A 18 -20.19 14.49 19.99
C ASN A 18 -19.44 13.24 19.51
N LEU A 19 -18.63 12.63 20.38
CA LEU A 19 -17.89 11.41 20.10
C LEU A 19 -18.83 10.24 19.82
N GLU A 20 -19.85 10.05 20.65
CA GLU A 20 -20.87 9.01 20.46
C GLU A 20 -21.63 9.22 19.14
N ALA A 21 -22.07 10.45 18.87
CA ALA A 21 -22.74 10.81 17.63
C ALA A 21 -21.85 10.60 16.39
N PHE A 22 -20.55 10.92 16.50
CA PHE A 22 -19.58 10.70 15.43
C PHE A 22 -19.42 9.20 15.12
N ILE A 23 -19.25 8.37 16.15
CA ILE A 23 -19.11 6.91 16.01
C ILE A 23 -20.38 6.33 15.37
N SER A 24 -21.56 6.66 15.88
CA SER A 24 -22.83 6.16 15.32
C SER A 24 -23.01 6.58 13.86
N LYS A 25 -22.77 7.84 13.49
CA LYS A 25 -22.87 8.27 12.08
C LYS A 25 -21.91 7.51 11.16
N CYS A 26 -20.65 7.30 11.60
CA CYS A 26 -19.68 6.56 10.82
C CYS A 26 -20.03 5.07 10.67
N ARG A 27 -20.65 4.47 11.70
CA ARG A 27 -21.12 3.09 11.65
C ARG A 27 -22.37 2.94 10.77
N ASP A 28 -23.37 3.77 11.03
CA ASP A 28 -24.75 3.54 10.61
C ASP A 28 -25.11 4.26 9.29
N GLN A 29 -24.41 5.35 8.93
CA GLN A 29 -24.77 6.20 7.77
C GLN A 29 -23.71 6.20 6.67
N LEU A 30 -22.43 6.09 7.03
CA LEU A 30 -21.36 6.07 6.05
C LEU A 30 -21.31 4.69 5.37
N THR A 31 -21.23 4.63 4.04
CA THR A 31 -21.19 3.36 3.27
C THR A 31 -19.81 3.07 2.67
N VAL A 32 -18.79 3.81 3.11
CA VAL A 32 -17.39 3.60 2.70
C VAL A 32 -17.00 2.17 3.07
N PHE A 33 -16.38 1.47 2.11
CA PHE A 33 -16.05 0.04 2.14
C PHE A 33 -17.22 -0.95 1.95
N GLY A 34 -18.37 -0.46 1.52
CA GLY A 34 -19.56 -1.30 1.29
C GLY A 34 -20.60 -1.13 2.39
N SER A 35 -21.87 -1.30 2.02
CA SER A 35 -23.00 -1.28 2.94
C SER A 35 -23.11 -2.58 3.77
N ASP A 36 -22.45 -3.65 3.32
CA ASP A 36 -22.39 -4.97 3.93
C ASP A 36 -21.18 -5.14 4.87
N LEU A 37 -20.42 -4.08 5.14
CA LEU A 37 -19.29 -4.10 6.06
C LEU A 37 -19.76 -4.54 7.46
N ASN A 38 -19.20 -5.65 7.95
CA ASN A 38 -19.45 -6.08 9.33
C ASN A 38 -18.68 -5.19 10.32
N TRP A 39 -19.40 -4.28 10.97
CA TRP A 39 -18.80 -3.32 11.91
C TRP A 39 -18.11 -4.00 13.09
N GLU A 40 -18.68 -5.09 13.60
CA GLU A 40 -18.19 -5.78 14.80
C GLU A 40 -16.81 -6.41 14.60
N ASP A 41 -16.48 -6.81 13.37
CA ASP A 41 -15.21 -7.44 13.06
C ASP A 41 -14.02 -6.47 13.26
N ALA A 42 -12.97 -6.96 13.92
CA ALA A 42 -11.69 -6.25 14.04
C ALA A 42 -10.83 -6.37 12.76
N VAL A 43 -11.23 -7.22 11.82
CA VAL A 43 -10.54 -7.44 10.55
C VAL A 43 -11.48 -7.05 9.41
N TRP A 44 -11.14 -6.01 8.68
CA TRP A 44 -11.83 -5.63 7.46
C TRP A 44 -11.00 -6.12 6.26
N PRO A 45 -11.42 -7.20 5.55
CA PRO A 45 -10.62 -7.85 4.51
C PRO A 45 -10.20 -6.89 3.41
N ASN A 46 -8.92 -6.95 3.00
CA ASN A 46 -8.29 -6.03 2.03
C ASN A 46 -8.32 -4.54 2.46
N ILE A 47 -8.83 -4.24 3.65
CA ILE A 47 -8.98 -2.89 4.16
C ILE A 47 -7.96 -2.64 5.25
N THR A 48 -8.17 -3.12 6.48
CA THR A 48 -7.26 -2.92 7.61
C THR A 48 -7.53 -3.95 8.72
N VAL A 49 -6.62 -4.02 9.68
CA VAL A 49 -6.74 -4.85 10.89
C VAL A 49 -6.59 -3.95 12.10
N PHE A 50 -7.62 -3.89 12.94
CA PHE A 50 -7.65 -3.14 14.20
C PHE A 50 -7.03 -3.98 15.32
N SER A 51 -5.73 -4.21 15.22
CA SER A 51 -4.91 -4.91 16.21
C SER A 51 -4.09 -3.94 17.06
N LYS A 52 -3.58 -4.39 18.20
CA LYS A 52 -2.64 -3.64 19.05
C LYS A 52 -1.32 -3.34 18.33
N LEU A 53 -0.56 -2.39 18.88
CA LEU A 53 0.79 -2.07 18.42
C LEU A 53 1.70 -3.31 18.46
N GLY A 54 2.55 -3.47 17.44
CA GLY A 54 3.45 -4.63 17.30
C GLY A 54 2.83 -5.87 16.66
N ILE A 55 1.50 -5.94 16.50
CA ILE A 55 0.83 -7.09 15.88
C ILE A 55 0.85 -6.95 14.34
N ILE A 56 1.47 -7.93 13.67
CA ILE A 56 1.66 -7.95 12.20
C ILE A 56 0.80 -9.00 11.47
N THR A 57 0.13 -9.89 12.21
CA THR A 57 -0.74 -10.92 11.62
C THR A 57 -2.01 -10.30 11.02
N ARG A 58 -2.56 -10.95 9.99
CA ARG A 58 -3.87 -10.62 9.41
C ARG A 58 -5.04 -11.26 10.16
N LYS A 59 -4.76 -12.12 11.14
CA LYS A 59 -5.75 -12.87 11.94
C LYS A 59 -5.37 -12.75 13.43
N PRO A 60 -5.54 -11.56 14.02
CA PRO A 60 -5.22 -11.36 15.43
C PRO A 60 -6.16 -12.21 16.33
N MET A 61 -5.62 -12.72 17.42
CA MET A 61 -6.39 -13.33 18.50
C MET A 61 -7.15 -12.26 19.30
N GLN A 62 -8.12 -12.66 20.12
CA GLN A 62 -8.94 -11.73 20.91
C GLN A 62 -8.12 -10.84 21.87
N GLY A 63 -6.96 -11.31 22.36
CA GLY A 63 -6.06 -10.47 23.19
C GLY A 63 -5.21 -9.47 22.39
N GLU A 64 -5.17 -9.61 21.06
CA GLU A 64 -4.33 -8.86 20.13
C GLU A 64 -5.12 -7.80 19.35
N VAL A 65 -6.45 -7.80 19.44
CA VAL A 65 -7.30 -6.73 18.89
C VAL A 65 -7.23 -5.48 19.78
N GLN A 66 -7.50 -4.31 19.20
CA GLN A 66 -7.55 -3.06 19.98
C GLN A 66 -8.58 -3.14 21.10
N ASN A 67 -8.30 -2.42 22.19
CA ASN A 67 -9.13 -2.40 23.37
C ASN A 67 -10.60 -2.02 23.04
N PRO A 68 -11.60 -2.69 23.65
CA PRO A 68 -13.01 -2.37 23.46
C PRO A 68 -13.38 -0.90 23.70
N GLU A 69 -12.70 -0.20 24.61
CA GLU A 69 -12.92 1.24 24.88
C GLU A 69 -12.45 2.16 23.74
N PHE A 70 -11.64 1.64 22.81
CA PHE A 70 -11.00 2.42 21.74
C PHE A 70 -11.42 1.99 20.34
N ILE A 71 -11.71 0.70 20.13
CA ILE A 71 -11.81 0.11 18.79
C ILE A 71 -12.93 0.72 17.94
N ASP A 72 -14.07 1.09 18.54
CA ASP A 72 -15.16 1.73 17.80
C ASP A 72 -14.81 3.13 17.32
N PHE A 73 -14.10 3.90 18.15
CA PHE A 73 -13.53 5.17 17.73
C PHE A 73 -12.53 4.98 16.59
N ALA A 74 -11.63 4.00 16.72
CA ALA A 74 -10.62 3.71 15.70
C ALA A 74 -11.27 3.36 14.35
N LYS A 75 -12.31 2.51 14.35
CA LYS A 75 -13.11 2.15 13.18
C LYS A 75 -13.80 3.38 12.57
N ALA A 76 -14.43 4.21 13.39
CA ALA A 76 -15.13 5.42 12.95
C ALA A 76 -14.18 6.42 12.30
N TYR A 77 -13.08 6.77 12.97
CA TYR A 77 -12.06 7.67 12.44
C TYR A 77 -11.47 7.15 11.14
N PHE A 78 -11.08 5.87 11.10
CA PHE A 78 -10.52 5.24 9.91
C PHE A 78 -11.48 5.31 8.72
N ARG A 79 -12.75 4.92 8.92
CA ARG A 79 -13.76 4.93 7.86
C ARG A 79 -14.05 6.35 7.37
N TYR A 80 -14.14 7.31 8.28
CA TYR A 80 -14.33 8.72 7.95
C TYR A 80 -13.19 9.27 7.10
N GLN A 81 -11.93 9.07 7.51
CA GLN A 81 -10.77 9.56 6.77
C GLN A 81 -10.73 8.97 5.35
N GLN A 82 -11.00 7.67 5.21
CA GLN A 82 -10.99 6.99 3.91
C GLN A 82 -12.18 7.36 3.03
N GLY A 83 -13.29 7.84 3.61
CA GLY A 83 -14.41 8.39 2.84
C GLY A 83 -14.13 9.77 2.25
N HIS A 84 -13.44 10.62 3.01
CA HIS A 84 -13.17 12.00 2.58
C HIS A 84 -11.87 12.14 1.78
N HIS A 85 -10.84 11.38 2.15
CA HIS A 85 -9.52 11.44 1.53
C HIS A 85 -8.94 10.02 1.40
N PRO A 86 -9.40 9.22 0.42
CA PRO A 86 -8.93 7.86 0.23
C PRO A 86 -7.41 7.82 0.02
N THR A 87 -6.72 6.96 0.78
CA THR A 87 -5.28 6.76 0.64
C THR A 87 -4.96 5.30 0.44
N GLY A 88 -4.10 4.99 -0.52
CA GLY A 88 -3.62 3.62 -0.72
C GLY A 88 -2.85 3.11 0.51
N THR A 89 -1.93 3.91 1.04
CA THR A 89 -1.19 3.60 2.27
C THR A 89 -1.95 4.10 3.49
N LYS A 90 -2.49 3.16 4.27
CA LYS A 90 -3.36 3.39 5.43
C LYS A 90 -2.55 3.68 6.70
N ASN A 91 -1.80 4.78 6.69
CA ASN A 91 -0.88 5.12 7.78
C ASN A 91 -1.60 5.51 9.06
N GLU A 92 -2.85 5.96 8.99
CA GLU A 92 -3.68 6.27 10.15
C GLU A 92 -3.88 5.05 11.06
N SER A 93 -3.86 3.83 10.52
CA SER A 93 -3.86 2.62 11.35
C SER A 93 -2.62 2.50 12.22
N LYS A 94 -1.46 3.04 11.82
CA LYS A 94 -0.27 3.08 12.69
C LYS A 94 -0.48 4.04 13.85
N ALA A 95 -1.01 5.23 13.57
CA ALA A 95 -1.30 6.23 14.59
C ALA A 95 -2.32 5.71 15.62
N LEU A 96 -3.41 5.09 15.15
CA LEU A 96 -4.43 4.50 16.03
C LEU A 96 -3.85 3.43 16.97
N ARG A 97 -2.92 2.59 16.48
CA ARG A 97 -2.22 1.58 17.30
C ARG A 97 -1.29 2.20 18.33
N SER A 98 -0.52 3.21 17.92
CA SER A 98 0.39 3.92 18.83
C SER A 98 -0.38 4.70 19.90
N VAL A 99 -1.50 5.33 19.55
CA VAL A 99 -2.33 6.11 20.49
C VAL A 99 -3.05 5.21 21.49
N GLU A 100 -3.63 4.08 21.06
CA GLU A 100 -4.23 3.11 21.98
C GLU A 100 -3.21 2.60 23.01
N ALA A 101 -2.01 2.22 22.55
CA ALA A 101 -0.94 1.76 23.43
C ALA A 101 -0.48 2.86 24.41
N ALA A 102 -0.36 4.11 23.95
CA ALA A 102 0.00 5.25 24.79
C ALA A 102 -1.09 5.59 25.82
N LEU A 103 -2.37 5.54 25.46
CA LEU A 103 -3.48 5.73 26.40
C LEU A 103 -3.40 4.71 27.54
N LEU A 104 -3.19 3.43 27.20
CA LEU A 104 -3.04 2.36 28.18
C LEU A 104 -1.83 2.58 29.09
N GLN A 105 -0.69 3.04 28.56
CA GLN A 105 0.52 3.27 29.35
C GLN A 105 0.42 4.50 30.26
N VAL A 106 -0.16 5.61 29.77
CA VAL A 106 -0.20 6.88 30.51
C VAL A 106 -1.38 6.94 31.48
N ASN A 107 -2.55 6.45 31.05
CA ASN A 107 -3.81 6.61 31.80
C ASN A 107 -4.31 5.30 32.44
N GLY A 108 -3.74 4.15 32.07
CA GLY A 108 -4.21 2.83 32.53
C GLY A 108 -5.53 2.35 31.89
N ASN A 109 -6.06 3.09 30.91
CA ASN A 109 -7.26 2.75 30.15
C ASN A 109 -7.13 3.23 28.70
N ALA A 110 -7.98 2.76 27.79
CA ALA A 110 -7.87 3.07 26.36
C ALA A 110 -8.91 4.09 25.87
N ASN A 111 -9.64 4.73 26.78
CA ASN A 111 -10.66 5.69 26.39
C ASN A 111 -10.02 6.92 25.71
N ILE A 112 -10.46 7.21 24.48
CA ILE A 112 -9.98 8.35 23.69
C ILE A 112 -10.21 9.70 24.38
N ASP A 113 -11.19 9.81 25.28
CA ASP A 113 -11.44 11.02 26.08
C ASP A 113 -10.22 11.42 26.92
N GLY A 114 -9.40 10.45 27.31
CA GLY A 114 -8.18 10.64 28.09
C GLY A 114 -6.97 11.11 27.27
N ILE A 115 -7.13 11.32 25.96
CA ILE A 115 -6.04 11.79 25.12
C ILE A 115 -5.58 13.19 25.57
N SER A 116 -4.27 13.38 25.59
CA SER A 116 -3.61 14.59 26.04
C SER A 116 -2.27 14.74 25.33
N ILE A 117 -1.62 15.90 25.46
CA ILE A 117 -0.27 16.13 24.90
C ILE A 117 0.70 15.03 25.36
N SER A 118 0.69 14.65 26.63
CA SER A 118 1.54 13.58 27.15
C SER A 118 1.28 12.22 26.50
N VAL A 119 0.01 11.91 26.18
CA VAL A 119 -0.35 10.69 25.43
C VAL A 119 0.16 10.76 23.99
N LEU A 120 0.09 11.92 23.34
CA LEU A 120 0.59 12.10 21.98
C LEU A 120 2.13 11.98 21.93
N ASP A 121 2.82 12.54 22.92
CA ASP A 121 4.28 12.42 23.06
C ASP A 121 4.71 10.96 23.27
N GLU A 122 4.03 10.23 24.15
CA GLU A 122 4.27 8.80 24.37
C GLU A 122 3.96 7.98 23.10
N ALA A 123 2.86 8.29 22.40
CA ALA A 123 2.54 7.63 21.13
C ALA A 123 3.63 7.83 20.07
N ALA A 124 4.27 9.01 20.04
CA ALA A 124 5.39 9.28 19.15
C ALA A 124 6.67 8.51 19.56
N GLU A 125 6.94 8.33 20.86
CA GLU A 125 8.01 7.44 21.33
C GLU A 125 7.75 5.98 20.98
N LEU A 126 6.55 5.47 21.22
CA LEU A 126 6.16 4.12 20.82
C LEU A 126 6.28 3.92 19.30
N ALA A 127 5.92 4.93 18.51
CA ALA A 127 6.11 4.88 17.06
C ALA A 127 7.59 4.73 16.66
N ARG A 128 8.51 5.44 17.34
CA ARG A 128 9.97 5.30 17.12
C ARG A 128 10.48 3.90 17.47
N GLN A 129 9.94 3.30 18.54
CA GLN A 129 10.39 2.00 19.03
C GLN A 129 9.91 0.84 18.14
N HIS A 130 8.72 0.96 17.55
CA HIS A 130 8.07 -0.15 16.83
C HIS A 130 8.13 -0.05 15.30
N TYR A 131 8.42 1.11 14.73
CA TYR A 131 8.43 1.32 13.28
C TYR A 131 9.81 1.76 12.78
N SER A 132 10.12 1.44 11.52
CA SER A 132 11.28 2.01 10.83
C SER A 132 11.16 3.54 10.76
N ASP A 133 12.29 4.26 10.72
CA ASP A 133 12.33 5.72 10.76
C ASP A 133 11.30 6.41 9.84
N GLY A 134 11.18 5.94 8.60
CA GLY A 134 10.18 6.47 7.66
C GLY A 134 8.74 6.18 8.08
N SER A 135 8.45 4.96 8.56
CA SER A 135 7.12 4.61 9.05
C SER A 135 6.79 5.29 10.38
N ALA A 136 7.77 5.50 11.26
CA ALA A 136 7.62 6.27 12.49
C ALA A 136 7.26 7.72 12.17
N TYR A 137 7.96 8.35 11.23
CA TYR A 137 7.62 9.70 10.75
C TYR A 137 6.18 9.79 10.24
N HIS A 138 5.75 8.83 9.40
CA HIS A 138 4.38 8.78 8.89
C HIS A 138 3.36 8.56 10.01
N CYS A 139 3.67 7.71 11.00
CA CYS A 139 2.83 7.52 12.18
C CYS A 139 2.64 8.85 12.92
N GLY A 140 3.74 9.56 13.24
CA GLY A 140 3.69 10.86 13.92
C GLY A 140 2.89 11.92 13.17
N ARG A 141 2.99 11.97 11.83
CA ARG A 141 2.15 12.87 11.01
C ARG A 141 0.66 12.56 11.12
N GLU A 142 0.28 11.29 11.18
CA GLU A 142 -1.11 10.90 11.34
C GLU A 142 -1.61 11.11 12.78
N ILE A 143 -0.73 11.02 13.79
CA ILE A 143 -1.03 11.43 15.19
C ILE A 143 -1.33 12.93 15.25
N GLU A 144 -0.53 13.76 14.57
CA GLU A 144 -0.75 15.22 14.50
C GLU A 144 -2.10 15.54 13.85
N ARG A 145 -2.39 14.88 12.73
CA ARG A 145 -3.68 15.01 12.02
C ARG A 145 -4.85 14.58 12.91
N LEU A 146 -4.70 13.49 13.65
CA LEU A 146 -5.70 12.99 14.59
C LEU A 146 -5.95 14.00 15.72
N ALA A 147 -4.91 14.55 16.33
CA ALA A 147 -5.02 15.55 17.40
C ALA A 147 -5.80 16.79 16.93
N LYS A 148 -5.47 17.29 15.74
CA LYS A 148 -6.19 18.41 15.11
C LYS A 148 -7.66 18.06 14.86
N PHE A 149 -7.93 16.88 14.28
CA PHE A 149 -9.30 16.42 14.02
C PHE A 149 -10.15 16.34 15.29
N LEU A 150 -9.62 15.75 16.36
CA LEU A 150 -10.32 15.58 17.64
C LEU A 150 -10.68 16.92 18.27
N THR A 151 -9.74 17.88 18.28
CA THR A 151 -9.99 19.21 18.85
C THR A 151 -10.93 20.05 17.99
N GLU A 152 -10.74 20.08 16.66
CA GLU A 152 -11.59 20.89 15.76
C GLU A 152 -13.05 20.43 15.74
N ASN A 153 -13.29 19.12 15.88
CA ASN A 153 -14.63 18.54 15.93
C ASN A 153 -15.17 18.41 17.36
N GLN A 154 -14.46 18.95 18.36
CA GLN A 154 -14.87 18.91 19.78
C GLN A 154 -15.24 17.49 20.24
N LEU A 155 -14.47 16.49 19.81
CA LEU A 155 -14.68 15.08 20.19
C LEU A 155 -14.01 14.75 21.53
N VAL A 156 -13.12 15.62 22.00
CA VAL A 156 -12.44 15.51 23.30
C VAL A 156 -12.35 16.90 23.94
N SER A 157 -12.26 16.92 25.27
CA SER A 157 -12.16 18.20 26.02
C SER A 157 -10.75 18.81 26.02
N SER A 158 -9.72 18.01 25.72
CA SER A 158 -8.32 18.42 25.65
C SER A 158 -8.02 19.25 24.40
N ALA A 159 -7.42 20.42 24.56
CA ALA A 159 -6.92 21.24 23.47
C ALA A 159 -5.52 20.78 23.05
N MET A 160 -5.40 20.11 21.89
CA MET A 160 -4.14 19.57 21.37
C MET A 160 -3.86 19.96 19.92
N GLN A 161 -4.61 20.93 19.38
CA GLN A 161 -4.52 21.36 17.99
C GLN A 161 -3.15 21.93 17.58
N ASN A 162 -2.33 22.31 18.56
CA ASN A 162 -0.98 22.85 18.36
C ASN A 162 0.12 21.80 18.61
N TRP A 163 -0.23 20.54 18.90
CA TRP A 163 0.75 19.47 18.97
C TRP A 163 1.34 19.24 17.57
N VAL A 164 2.65 19.07 17.48
CA VAL A 164 3.37 18.87 16.21
C VAL A 164 4.20 17.61 16.31
N ASN A 165 4.24 16.82 15.23
CA ASN A 165 5.03 15.61 15.16
C ASN A 165 6.52 15.84 15.51
N PRO A 166 7.05 15.25 16.61
CA PRO A 166 8.45 15.43 17.00
C PRO A 166 9.41 14.53 16.19
N ILE A 167 8.89 13.58 15.41
CA ILE A 167 9.70 12.64 14.63
C ILE A 167 10.18 13.36 13.36
N LYS A 168 11.50 13.46 13.19
CA LYS A 168 12.07 14.08 11.99
C LYS A 168 11.86 13.19 10.77
N ARG A 169 11.51 13.83 9.64
CA ARG A 169 11.49 13.14 8.35
C ARG A 169 12.91 12.67 8.01
N VAL A 170 13.04 11.39 7.65
CA VAL A 170 14.28 10.85 7.11
C VAL A 170 14.65 11.62 5.84
N GLU A 171 15.90 12.07 5.75
CA GLU A 171 16.38 12.73 4.54
C GLU A 171 16.30 11.80 3.33
N ASP A 172 15.93 12.37 2.19
CA ASP A 172 15.90 11.62 0.95
C ASP A 172 17.31 11.16 0.58
N LYS A 173 17.47 9.86 0.29
CA LYS A 173 18.76 9.24 -0.06
C LYS A 173 19.24 9.56 -1.47
N ASN A 174 18.59 10.52 -2.15
CA ASN A 174 18.93 10.97 -3.51
C ASN A 174 20.15 11.90 -3.55
N LYS A 175 21.01 11.85 -2.53
CA LYS A 175 22.25 12.62 -2.46
C LYS A 175 23.29 12.01 -3.42
N THR A 176 24.16 12.84 -3.99
CA THR A 176 25.22 12.41 -4.93
C THR A 176 26.56 12.16 -4.23
N GLY A 177 26.64 12.32 -2.91
CA GLY A 177 27.84 12.12 -2.12
C GLY A 177 28.34 10.67 -2.07
N ARG A 178 29.57 10.48 -1.56
CA ARG A 178 30.25 9.17 -1.51
C ARG A 178 29.46 8.11 -0.78
N GLU A 179 28.88 8.42 0.37
CA GLU A 179 28.05 7.49 1.15
C GLU A 179 26.77 7.09 0.41
N ALA A 180 26.14 8.04 -0.27
CA ALA A 180 24.94 7.76 -1.06
C ALA A 180 25.27 6.92 -2.31
N LYS A 181 26.46 7.10 -2.91
CA LYS A 181 26.95 6.22 -3.98
C LYS A 181 27.17 4.80 -3.46
N LYS A 182 27.88 4.64 -2.33
CA LYS A 182 28.10 3.33 -1.70
C LYS A 182 26.78 2.61 -1.38
N ASN A 183 25.83 3.32 -0.76
CA ASN A 183 24.50 2.78 -0.46
C ASN A 183 23.68 2.40 -1.71
N ARG A 184 23.92 3.03 -2.87
CA ARG A 184 23.30 2.63 -4.14
C ARG A 184 23.96 1.38 -4.70
N GLU A 185 25.28 1.33 -4.69
CA GLU A 185 26.07 0.18 -5.17
C GLU A 185 25.75 -1.09 -4.36
N GLU A 186 25.61 -0.98 -3.03
CA GLU A 186 25.20 -2.10 -2.16
C GLU A 186 23.80 -2.66 -2.47
N LYS A 187 22.93 -1.88 -3.14
CA LYS A 187 21.57 -2.30 -3.51
C LYS A 187 21.46 -2.84 -4.94
N LEU A 188 22.50 -2.68 -5.76
CA LEU A 188 22.49 -3.18 -7.11
C LEU A 188 22.77 -4.70 -7.10
N PRO A 189 22.18 -5.46 -8.02
CA PRO A 189 22.59 -6.85 -8.25
C PRO A 189 24.08 -6.92 -8.57
N SER A 190 24.74 -8.01 -8.17
CA SER A 190 26.13 -8.26 -8.53
C SER A 190 26.27 -8.49 -10.04
N ASP A 191 27.45 -8.18 -10.60
CA ASP A 191 27.74 -8.44 -12.01
C ASP A 191 27.54 -9.91 -12.39
N ILE A 192 27.86 -10.83 -11.47
CA ILE A 192 27.62 -12.28 -11.64
C ILE A 192 26.14 -12.56 -11.84
N ALA A 193 25.26 -11.95 -11.04
CA ALA A 193 23.82 -12.14 -11.16
C ALA A 193 23.27 -11.54 -12.47
N LEU A 194 23.76 -10.37 -12.88
CA LEU A 194 23.36 -9.73 -14.14
C LEU A 194 23.79 -10.58 -15.35
N ASN A 195 25.03 -11.07 -15.35
CA ASN A 195 25.55 -11.92 -16.42
C ASN A 195 24.83 -13.27 -16.48
N ALA A 196 24.51 -13.88 -15.33
CA ALA A 196 23.74 -15.13 -15.30
C ALA A 196 22.34 -14.95 -15.92
N LEU A 197 21.64 -13.84 -15.63
CA LEU A 197 20.33 -13.55 -16.24
C LEU A 197 20.44 -13.35 -17.76
N ALA A 198 21.51 -12.67 -18.22
CA ALA A 198 21.77 -12.49 -19.64
C ALA A 198 22.09 -13.83 -20.34
N GLU A 199 22.89 -14.69 -19.71
CA GLU A 199 23.25 -16.01 -20.23
C GLU A 199 22.03 -16.93 -20.30
N ILE A 200 21.18 -16.97 -19.27
CA ILE A 200 19.94 -17.73 -19.29
C ILE A 200 19.03 -17.21 -20.41
N PHE A 201 18.88 -15.88 -20.57
CA PHE A 201 18.08 -15.30 -21.65
C PHE A 201 18.58 -15.73 -23.03
N ALA A 202 19.91 -15.72 -23.23
CA ALA A 202 20.57 -16.03 -24.49
C ALA A 202 20.51 -17.52 -24.85
N ASN A 203 20.43 -18.41 -23.86
CA ASN A 203 20.38 -19.87 -24.03
C ASN A 203 18.96 -20.44 -24.21
N ASP A 204 17.99 -19.63 -24.66
CA ASP A 204 16.61 -20.06 -24.97
C ASP A 204 15.99 -20.98 -23.90
N PRO A 205 15.69 -20.45 -22.70
CA PRO A 205 15.22 -21.27 -21.59
C PRO A 205 13.87 -21.91 -21.90
N ILE A 206 13.64 -23.11 -21.37
CA ILE A 206 12.43 -23.91 -21.68
C ILE A 206 11.35 -23.73 -20.62
N HIS A 207 11.73 -23.50 -19.36
CA HIS A 207 10.77 -23.33 -18.27
C HIS A 207 10.13 -21.93 -18.33
N GLU A 208 8.80 -21.88 -18.28
CA GLU A 208 8.02 -20.65 -18.40
C GLU A 208 8.43 -19.57 -17.39
N ARG A 209 8.73 -19.97 -16.16
CA ARG A 209 9.22 -19.07 -15.11
C ARG A 209 10.51 -18.37 -15.52
N ASP A 210 11.44 -19.12 -16.13
CA ASP A 210 12.75 -18.60 -16.51
C ASP A 210 12.63 -17.75 -17.78
N ILE A 211 11.80 -18.18 -18.75
CA ILE A 211 11.42 -17.38 -19.93
C ILE A 211 10.85 -16.03 -19.49
N PHE A 212 9.87 -16.03 -18.59
CA PHE A 212 9.22 -14.82 -18.10
C PHE A 212 10.21 -13.91 -17.38
N THR A 213 10.93 -14.46 -16.39
CA THR A 213 11.86 -13.68 -15.55
C THR A 213 12.95 -13.03 -16.39
N THR A 214 13.57 -13.79 -17.29
CA THR A 214 14.65 -13.27 -18.13
C THR A 214 14.15 -12.33 -19.23
N SER A 215 12.96 -12.55 -19.78
CA SER A 215 12.35 -11.61 -20.74
C SER A 215 12.00 -10.28 -20.08
N VAL A 216 11.41 -10.29 -18.88
CA VAL A 216 11.13 -9.06 -18.11
C VAL A 216 12.44 -8.34 -17.78
N PHE A 217 13.48 -9.06 -17.38
CA PHE A 217 14.80 -8.49 -17.14
C PHE A 217 15.37 -7.83 -18.41
N ALA A 218 15.39 -8.53 -19.53
CA ALA A 218 15.83 -8.01 -20.83
C ALA A 218 15.02 -6.76 -21.24
N MET A 219 13.72 -6.75 -20.95
CA MET A 219 12.88 -5.58 -21.21
C MET A 219 13.27 -4.38 -20.35
N LEU A 220 13.51 -4.58 -19.05
CA LEU A 220 13.96 -3.52 -18.14
C LEU A 220 15.35 -2.98 -18.50
N MET A 221 16.24 -3.84 -19.02
CA MET A 221 17.55 -3.41 -19.53
C MET A 221 17.44 -2.64 -20.86
N SER A 222 16.40 -2.90 -21.66
CA SER A 222 16.15 -2.22 -22.94
C SER A 222 15.44 -0.87 -22.75
N ALA A 223 14.48 -0.79 -21.83
CA ALA A 223 13.75 0.42 -21.47
C ALA A 223 13.49 0.48 -19.95
N PRO A 224 14.42 1.07 -19.17
CA PRO A 224 14.30 1.17 -17.72
C PRO A 224 12.97 1.80 -17.29
N SER A 225 12.20 1.05 -16.49
CA SER A 225 10.81 1.36 -16.12
C SER A 225 10.48 0.78 -14.76
N ARG A 226 9.33 1.18 -14.16
CA ARG A 226 8.81 0.42 -13.03
C ARG A 226 8.33 -0.94 -13.51
N ILE A 227 8.47 -1.96 -12.67
CA ILE A 227 8.01 -3.31 -13.02
C ILE A 227 6.52 -3.34 -13.40
N THR A 228 5.68 -2.57 -12.71
CA THR A 228 4.25 -2.48 -13.00
C THR A 228 3.94 -1.92 -14.39
N GLU A 229 4.80 -1.03 -14.91
CA GLU A 229 4.63 -0.47 -16.26
C GLU A 229 4.96 -1.52 -17.32
N VAL A 230 6.00 -2.34 -17.09
CA VAL A 230 6.37 -3.47 -17.97
C VAL A 230 5.29 -4.55 -17.97
N LEU A 231 4.76 -4.91 -16.80
CA LEU A 231 3.72 -5.94 -16.67
C LEU A 231 2.36 -5.50 -17.24
N ALA A 232 2.15 -4.20 -17.43
CA ALA A 232 0.94 -3.61 -18.00
C ALA A 232 1.07 -3.24 -19.49
N LEU A 233 2.19 -3.60 -20.15
CA LEU A 233 2.39 -3.29 -21.56
C LEU A 233 1.32 -3.98 -22.43
N PRO A 234 0.67 -3.23 -23.36
CA PRO A 234 -0.23 -3.82 -24.32
C PRO A 234 0.45 -4.83 -25.24
N VAL A 235 -0.32 -5.79 -25.76
CA VAL A 235 0.17 -6.78 -26.73
C VAL A 235 0.68 -6.10 -28.02
N ASP A 236 0.11 -4.95 -28.39
CA ASP A 236 0.47 -4.13 -29.55
C ASP A 236 1.37 -2.94 -29.17
N CYS A 237 2.17 -3.07 -28.10
CA CYS A 237 3.03 -1.98 -27.63
C CYS A 237 4.18 -1.61 -28.59
N GLU A 238 4.58 -2.49 -29.50
CA GLU A 238 5.72 -2.27 -30.39
C GLU A 238 5.43 -1.20 -31.47
N VAL A 239 6.33 -0.23 -31.61
CA VAL A 239 6.24 0.86 -32.59
C VAL A 239 7.55 0.95 -33.39
N CYS A 240 7.44 1.14 -34.69
CA CYS A 240 8.57 1.49 -35.57
C CYS A 240 8.28 2.83 -36.26
N GLU A 241 9.22 3.77 -36.18
CA GLU A 241 9.14 5.04 -36.90
C GLU A 241 10.47 5.33 -37.58
N THR A 242 10.43 6.00 -38.74
CA THR A 242 11.64 6.48 -39.41
C THR A 242 11.93 7.90 -38.94
N ASP A 243 13.14 8.15 -38.43
CA ASP A 243 13.53 9.50 -38.01
C ASP A 243 13.87 10.41 -39.19
N ARG A 244 14.25 11.66 -38.89
CA ARG A 244 14.58 12.68 -39.90
C ARG A 244 15.81 12.32 -40.74
N GLU A 245 16.64 11.39 -40.28
CA GLU A 245 17.84 10.92 -40.96
C GLU A 245 17.58 9.65 -41.78
N GLY A 246 16.33 9.16 -41.81
CA GLY A 246 15.97 7.94 -42.53
C GLY A 246 16.27 6.66 -41.74
N ILE A 247 16.59 6.76 -40.45
CA ILE A 247 16.92 5.61 -39.60
C ILE A 247 15.64 5.08 -38.94
N GLU A 248 15.38 3.78 -39.09
CA GLU A 248 14.29 3.12 -38.37
C GLU A 248 14.58 3.06 -36.86
N ARG A 249 13.65 3.58 -36.06
CA ARG A 249 13.64 3.58 -34.61
C ARG A 249 12.56 2.63 -34.13
N TYR A 250 12.95 1.72 -33.25
CA TYR A 250 12.03 0.79 -32.58
C TYR A 250 11.79 1.24 -31.14
N GLY A 251 10.54 1.20 -30.71
CA GLY A 251 10.12 1.65 -29.39
C GLY A 251 8.92 0.90 -28.86
N TRP A 252 8.60 1.15 -27.59
CA TRP A 252 7.40 0.62 -26.94
C TRP A 252 6.50 1.74 -26.46
N ARG A 253 5.19 1.62 -26.72
CA ARG A 253 4.16 2.50 -26.18
C ARG A 253 3.87 2.13 -24.71
N PHE A 254 4.27 3.00 -23.80
CA PHE A 254 4.02 2.89 -22.37
C PHE A 254 2.86 3.78 -21.95
N PHE A 255 2.06 3.31 -21.00
CA PHE A 255 1.04 4.10 -20.33
C PHE A 255 1.45 4.32 -18.88
N SER A 256 1.43 5.58 -18.43
CA SER A 256 1.83 5.88 -17.07
C SER A 256 0.80 5.35 -16.06
N GLY A 257 1.26 4.71 -14.99
CA GLY A 257 0.36 4.24 -13.92
C GLY A 257 -0.31 5.37 -13.11
N LYS A 258 0.05 6.64 -13.36
CA LYS A 258 -0.48 7.83 -12.65
C LYS A 258 -1.50 8.63 -13.47
N GLY A 259 -2.03 8.06 -14.57
CA GLY A 259 -3.08 8.70 -15.36
C GLY A 259 -2.60 9.80 -16.31
N TYR A 260 -1.29 9.96 -16.50
CA TYR A 260 -0.74 10.76 -17.60
C TYR A 260 -0.81 9.98 -18.92
N GLU A 261 -0.82 10.71 -20.03
CA GLU A 261 -0.84 10.19 -21.40
C GLU A 261 0.29 9.19 -21.68
N GLY A 262 0.08 8.34 -22.68
CA GLY A 262 1.08 7.36 -23.09
C GLY A 262 2.28 8.01 -23.79
N ASP A 263 3.46 7.42 -23.62
CA ASP A 263 4.71 7.87 -24.23
C ASP A 263 5.45 6.70 -24.90
N ILE A 264 6.29 6.99 -25.89
CA ILE A 264 7.11 5.98 -26.57
C ILE A 264 8.51 5.95 -25.93
N LYS A 265 8.87 4.80 -25.36
CA LYS A 265 10.26 4.54 -24.98
C LYS A 265 11.01 3.93 -26.15
N TRP A 266 11.86 4.74 -26.78
CA TRP A 266 12.75 4.29 -27.85
C TRP A 266 13.85 3.37 -27.31
N ILE A 267 14.05 2.25 -27.99
CA ILE A 267 15.04 1.23 -27.61
C ILE A 267 16.38 1.55 -28.28
N PRO A 268 17.50 1.49 -27.55
CA PRO A 268 18.83 1.61 -28.15
C PRO A 268 19.01 0.60 -29.29
N THR A 269 19.55 1.02 -30.44
CA THR A 269 19.68 0.18 -31.64
C THR A 269 20.34 -1.18 -31.34
N VAL A 270 21.35 -1.21 -30.48
CA VAL A 270 22.06 -2.43 -30.06
C VAL A 270 21.20 -3.42 -29.26
N MET A 271 20.12 -2.95 -28.63
CA MET A 271 19.21 -3.76 -27.83
C MET A 271 17.96 -4.20 -28.61
N VAL A 272 17.75 -3.72 -29.84
CA VAL A 272 16.50 -3.96 -30.59
C VAL A 272 16.20 -5.46 -30.78
N SER A 273 17.21 -6.27 -31.10
CA SER A 273 17.03 -7.72 -31.25
C SER A 273 16.63 -8.39 -29.93
N VAL A 274 17.29 -8.04 -28.83
CA VAL A 274 16.99 -8.52 -27.48
C VAL A 274 15.58 -8.13 -27.05
N ALA A 275 15.22 -6.87 -27.28
CA ALA A 275 13.92 -6.30 -26.97
C ALA A 275 12.78 -7.02 -27.71
N LYS A 276 12.93 -7.22 -29.04
CA LYS A 276 11.95 -7.97 -29.86
C LYS A 276 11.80 -9.42 -29.40
N THR A 277 12.90 -10.10 -29.09
CA THR A 277 12.86 -11.48 -28.56
C THR A 277 12.12 -11.55 -27.22
N ALA A 278 12.38 -10.61 -26.31
CA ALA A 278 11.73 -10.56 -25.02
C ALA A 278 10.21 -10.33 -25.14
N ILE A 279 9.79 -9.40 -26.02
CA ILE A 279 8.36 -9.18 -26.32
C ILE A 279 7.73 -10.42 -26.94
N ALA A 280 8.38 -11.06 -27.91
CA ALA A 280 7.85 -12.26 -28.55
C ALA A 280 7.65 -13.41 -27.56
N ARG A 281 8.61 -13.62 -26.64
CA ARG A 281 8.50 -14.60 -25.55
C ARG A 281 7.36 -14.25 -24.59
N ALA A 282 7.26 -13.00 -24.15
CA ALA A 282 6.19 -12.53 -23.28
C ALA A 282 4.80 -12.69 -23.93
N LYS A 283 4.68 -12.35 -25.23
CA LYS A 283 3.47 -12.57 -26.04
C LYS A 283 3.09 -14.04 -26.05
N LYS A 284 4.02 -14.94 -26.34
CA LYS A 284 3.76 -16.39 -26.37
C LYS A 284 3.25 -16.90 -25.02
N LEU A 285 3.90 -16.54 -23.91
CA LEU A 285 3.50 -16.98 -22.56
C LEU A 285 2.10 -16.50 -22.15
N SER A 286 1.69 -15.33 -22.63
CA SER A 286 0.40 -14.72 -22.27
C SER A 286 -0.72 -14.99 -23.26
N GLU A 287 -0.48 -15.84 -24.28
CA GLU A 287 -1.45 -16.13 -25.34
C GLU A 287 -2.74 -16.77 -24.78
N ASP A 288 -2.62 -17.84 -23.99
CA ASP A 288 -3.78 -18.55 -23.44
C ASP A 288 -4.64 -17.64 -22.54
N ALA A 289 -3.99 -16.79 -21.75
CA ALA A 289 -4.67 -15.81 -20.91
C ALA A 289 -5.43 -14.77 -21.76
N ARG A 290 -4.84 -14.29 -22.87
CA ARG A 290 -5.53 -13.37 -23.80
C ARG A 290 -6.69 -14.04 -24.52
N GLN A 291 -6.55 -15.30 -24.93
CA GLN A 291 -7.64 -16.06 -25.56
C GLN A 291 -8.79 -16.28 -24.58
N LEU A 292 -8.49 -16.59 -23.31
CA LEU A 292 -9.49 -16.66 -22.25
C LEU A 292 -10.21 -15.32 -22.06
N ALA A 293 -9.47 -14.22 -21.93
CA ALA A 293 -10.05 -12.88 -21.76
C ALA A 293 -11.00 -12.54 -22.93
N LYS A 294 -10.54 -12.75 -24.17
CA LYS A 294 -11.34 -12.56 -25.39
C LYS A 294 -12.59 -13.45 -25.42
N TRP A 295 -12.50 -14.67 -24.90
CA TRP A 295 -13.65 -15.56 -24.81
C TRP A 295 -14.68 -15.06 -23.79
N ILE A 296 -14.22 -14.61 -22.62
CA ILE A 296 -15.08 -14.09 -21.54
C ILE A 296 -15.82 -12.84 -22.02
N GLU A 297 -15.13 -11.91 -22.68
CA GLU A 297 -15.74 -10.72 -23.27
C GLU A 297 -16.87 -11.05 -24.26
N LYS A 298 -16.69 -12.12 -25.06
CA LYS A 298 -17.69 -12.60 -26.01
C LYS A 298 -18.81 -13.41 -25.38
N HIS A 299 -18.61 -13.94 -24.18
CA HIS A 299 -19.54 -14.85 -23.51
C HIS A 299 -19.73 -14.50 -22.03
N PRO A 300 -20.21 -13.30 -21.70
CA PRO A 300 -20.23 -12.78 -20.32
C PRO A 300 -21.07 -13.65 -19.35
N ASN A 301 -22.05 -14.39 -19.89
CA ASN A 301 -22.95 -15.23 -19.10
C ASN A 301 -22.61 -16.74 -19.17
N LYS A 302 -21.44 -17.11 -19.71
CA LYS A 302 -21.03 -18.52 -19.81
C LYS A 302 -19.76 -18.77 -19.00
N PHE A 303 -19.71 -19.93 -18.36
CA PHE A 303 -18.53 -20.38 -17.64
C PHE A 303 -17.51 -21.00 -18.62
N TYR A 304 -16.28 -20.47 -18.63
CA TYR A 304 -15.19 -21.05 -19.44
C TYR A 304 -14.71 -22.36 -18.81
N ARG A 305 -14.72 -23.45 -19.58
CA ARG A 305 -14.17 -24.74 -19.14
C ARG A 305 -12.78 -24.90 -19.71
N HIS A 306 -11.77 -24.86 -18.85
CA HIS A 306 -10.41 -25.19 -19.23
C HIS A 306 -10.34 -26.64 -19.74
N ALA A 307 -9.53 -26.87 -20.78
CA ALA A 307 -9.17 -28.23 -21.16
C ALA A 307 -8.45 -28.89 -19.98
N ARG A 308 -8.82 -30.13 -19.64
CA ARG A 308 -8.14 -30.87 -18.56
C ARG A 308 -6.72 -31.20 -19.01
N GLU A 309 -5.71 -30.58 -18.42
CA GLU A 309 -4.33 -31.04 -18.54
C GLU A 309 -4.18 -32.35 -17.75
N GLY A 310 -4.09 -33.49 -18.43
CA GLY A 310 -3.86 -34.77 -17.76
C GLY A 310 -4.24 -36.07 -18.47
N ALA A 311 -4.41 -36.10 -19.80
CA ALA A 311 -4.74 -37.33 -20.53
C ALA A 311 -3.59 -37.91 -21.37
N ASN A 312 -2.32 -37.56 -21.08
CA ASN A 312 -1.17 -38.12 -21.81
C ASN A 312 0.12 -38.25 -20.97
N LYS A 313 -0.01 -38.72 -19.72
CA LYS A 313 1.10 -39.42 -19.05
C LYS A 313 0.80 -40.92 -19.12
N SER A 314 1.03 -41.48 -20.30
CA SER A 314 1.01 -42.92 -20.53
C SER A 314 2.13 -43.56 -19.71
N LEU A 315 1.76 -44.52 -18.87
CA LEU A 315 2.65 -45.44 -18.18
C LEU A 315 3.60 -46.10 -19.20
N ILE A 316 4.90 -45.86 -19.05
CA ILE A 316 5.99 -46.86 -19.09
C ILE A 316 7.00 -46.45 -18.02
#